data_AF-A0A453EQ19-F1
#
_entry.id   AF-A0A453EQ19-F1
#
_cell.length_a   1.000
_cell.length_b   1.000
_cell.length_c   1.000
_cell.angle_alpha   90.00
_cell.angle_beta   90.00
_cell.angle_gamma   90.00
#
_symmetry.space_group_name_H-M   'P 1'
#
loop_
_entity.id
_entity.type
_entity.pdbx_description
1 polymer ?
#
loop_
_entity_poly.entity_id
_entity_poly.type
_entity_poly.pdbx_seq_one_letter_code
_entity_poly.pdbx_strand_id
1 'polypeptide(L)'
;KPLHDPIAFRKELDGIIVDVSLQWCSDSYSDTVLGYANSIRTVDGGTHIEGLKTSLTRTINSFAKKSKIMKDKDISLSGEHVREGMTCIISVKVPNPEFEGQTKTRLGNPEVRRIVEQSVQENLTEYLELHPDVLDSILSKSLNALKAALAAKRARELVRTKSVLKSSSLPGKLADCASSNPAES
;
A
#
# COMPACT_ATOMS: atom_id res chain seq x y z
N LYS A 1 16.67 -2.72 8.00
CA LYS A 1 17.73 -2.98 7.03
C LYS A 1 17.15 -2.75 5.63
N PRO A 2 17.70 -1.79 4.87
CA PRO A 2 17.26 -1.54 3.51
C PRO A 2 17.56 -2.75 2.60
N LEU A 3 16.67 -3.03 1.66
CA LEU A 3 16.85 -4.08 0.65
C LEU A 3 17.71 -3.62 -0.51
N HIS A 4 17.72 -2.32 -0.80
CA HIS A 4 18.39 -1.70 -1.94
C HIS A 4 18.59 -0.20 -1.67
N ASP A 5 19.37 0.48 -2.50
CA ASP A 5 19.52 1.94 -2.45
C ASP A 5 18.22 2.67 -2.82
N PRO A 6 17.98 3.90 -2.34
CA PRO A 6 16.73 4.60 -2.61
C PRO A 6 16.44 4.75 -4.11
N ILE A 7 15.26 4.32 -4.53
CA ILE A 7 14.77 4.54 -5.89
C ILE A 7 14.18 5.94 -5.92
N ALA A 8 14.83 6.85 -6.64
CA ALA A 8 14.39 8.24 -6.73
C ALA A 8 14.31 8.71 -8.17
N PHE A 9 13.30 9.51 -8.48
CA PHE A 9 13.15 10.15 -9.78
C PHE A 9 12.41 11.48 -9.67
N ARG A 10 12.70 12.37 -10.62
CA ARG A 10 11.99 13.61 -10.83
C ARG A 10 11.53 13.71 -12.28
N LYS A 11 10.25 13.96 -12.50
CA LYS A 11 9.64 14.13 -13.84
C LYS A 11 8.81 15.41 -13.85
N GLU A 12 8.71 16.02 -15.01
CA GLU A 12 7.84 17.17 -15.27
C GLU A 12 6.95 16.83 -16.47
N LEU A 13 5.63 16.92 -16.28
CA LEU A 13 4.64 16.61 -17.30
C LEU A 13 3.45 17.56 -17.13
N ASP A 14 2.98 18.15 -18.21
CA ASP A 14 1.84 19.09 -18.23
C ASP A 14 2.00 20.25 -17.21
N GLY A 15 3.24 20.71 -16.99
CA GLY A 15 3.57 21.77 -16.01
C GLY A 15 3.50 21.33 -14.54
N ILE A 16 3.28 20.04 -14.28
CA ILE A 16 3.30 19.44 -12.94
C ILE A 16 4.62 18.71 -12.75
N ILE A 17 5.32 19.01 -11.66
CA ILE A 17 6.57 18.34 -11.29
C ILE A 17 6.25 17.26 -10.26
N VAL A 18 6.68 16.03 -10.52
CA VAL A 18 6.58 14.88 -9.61
C VAL A 18 7.98 14.51 -9.17
N ASP A 19 8.21 14.47 -7.86
CA ASP A 19 9.46 14.03 -7.24
C ASP A 19 9.13 12.91 -6.24
N VAL A 20 9.74 11.75 -6.44
CA VAL A 20 9.46 10.54 -5.64
C VAL A 20 10.79 9.93 -5.21
N SER A 21 10.84 9.50 -3.95
CA SER A 21 11.90 8.65 -3.42
C SER A 21 11.30 7.54 -2.57
N LEU A 22 11.70 6.30 -2.81
CA LEU A 22 11.16 5.13 -2.12
C LEU A 22 12.21 4.05 -1.86
N GLN A 23 12.00 3.29 -0.80
CA GLN A 23 12.89 2.20 -0.38
C GLN A 23 12.12 1.14 0.39
N TRP A 24 12.37 -0.13 0.09
CA TRP A 24 11.89 -1.25 0.91
C TRP A 24 12.92 -1.67 1.95
N CYS A 25 12.43 -2.01 3.14
CA CYS A 25 13.21 -2.52 4.25
C CYS A 25 12.76 -3.95 4.62
N SER A 26 13.71 -4.85 4.87
CA SER A 26 13.41 -6.25 5.17
C SER A 26 12.69 -6.44 6.50
N ASP A 27 13.05 -5.64 7.49
CA ASP A 27 12.64 -5.71 8.90
C ASP A 27 11.44 -4.84 9.27
N SER A 28 10.92 -4.06 8.30
CA SER A 28 9.66 -3.33 8.48
C SER A 28 8.49 -4.15 7.93
N TYR A 29 7.37 -4.13 8.65
CA TYR A 29 6.13 -4.82 8.31
C TYR A 29 4.96 -3.87 8.05
N SER A 30 5.19 -2.55 8.16
CA SER A 30 4.23 -1.51 7.82
C SER A 30 4.77 -0.67 6.65
N ASP A 31 3.86 -0.11 5.86
CA ASP A 31 4.20 0.91 4.87
C ASP A 31 4.18 2.31 5.50
N THR A 32 5.00 3.21 4.96
CA THR A 32 4.99 4.64 5.30
C THR A 32 5.04 5.44 4.02
N VAL A 33 3.98 6.18 3.73
CA VAL A 33 3.91 7.05 2.55
C VAL A 33 3.65 8.48 3.00
N LEU A 34 4.60 9.38 2.72
CA LEU A 34 4.51 10.79 3.04
C LEU A 34 4.28 11.58 1.76
N GLY A 35 3.13 12.24 1.65
CA GLY A 35 2.78 13.08 0.51
C GLY A 35 2.91 14.55 0.81
N TYR A 36 3.39 15.28 -0.19
CA TYR A 36 3.49 16.74 -0.19
C TYR A 36 2.95 17.29 -1.51
N ALA A 37 2.21 18.38 -1.44
CA ALA A 37 1.79 19.16 -2.60
C ALA A 37 2.18 20.62 -2.37
N ASN A 38 3.02 21.19 -3.25
CA ASN A 38 3.58 22.53 -3.10
C ASN A 38 4.18 22.79 -1.71
N SER A 39 4.98 21.83 -1.21
CA SER A 39 5.62 21.85 0.12
C SER A 39 4.65 21.75 1.31
N ILE A 40 3.35 21.56 1.09
CA ILE A 40 2.35 21.33 2.14
C ILE A 40 2.16 19.83 2.32
N ARG A 41 2.26 19.34 3.57
CA ARG A 41 2.05 17.92 3.89
C ARG A 41 0.58 17.56 3.78
N THR A 42 0.26 16.60 2.92
CA THR A 42 -1.11 16.10 2.72
C THR A 42 -1.34 14.87 3.60
N VAL A 43 -1.63 15.10 4.88
CA VAL A 43 -1.76 14.05 5.90
C VAL A 43 -2.90 13.06 5.64
N ASP A 44 -3.98 13.52 5.02
CA ASP A 44 -5.15 12.69 4.73
C ASP A 44 -5.04 11.99 3.36
N GLY A 45 -3.97 12.25 2.60
CA GLY A 45 -3.72 11.62 1.31
C GLY A 45 -3.96 12.55 0.12
N GLY A 46 -4.58 12.03 -0.92
CA GLY A 46 -4.89 12.80 -2.14
C GLY A 46 -4.50 12.07 -3.41
N THR A 47 -4.83 12.71 -4.53
CA THR A 47 -4.72 12.13 -5.87
C THR A 47 -3.30 11.68 -6.23
N HIS A 48 -2.27 12.39 -5.78
CA HIS A 48 -0.86 12.01 -5.93
C HIS A 48 -0.51 10.71 -5.19
N ILE A 49 -0.91 10.57 -3.92
CA ILE A 49 -0.65 9.35 -3.14
C ILE A 49 -1.43 8.16 -3.71
N GLU A 50 -2.69 8.38 -4.09
CA GLU A 50 -3.52 7.34 -4.70
C GLU A 50 -2.92 6.83 -6.01
N GLY A 51 -2.50 7.75 -6.89
CA GLY A 51 -1.84 7.40 -8.15
C GLY A 51 -0.55 6.59 -7.94
N LEU A 52 0.29 7.01 -6.99
CA LEU A 52 1.48 6.27 -6.58
C LEU A 52 1.13 4.84 -6.14
N LYS A 53 0.17 4.68 -5.22
CA LYS A 53 -0.23 3.37 -4.68
C LYS A 53 -0.79 2.45 -5.76
N THR A 54 -1.63 2.98 -6.65
CA THR A 54 -2.21 2.22 -7.77
C THR A 54 -1.13 1.79 -8.76
N SER A 55 -0.25 2.69 -9.16
CA SER A 55 0.83 2.42 -10.10
C SER A 55 1.84 1.40 -9.56
N LEU A 56 2.30 1.56 -8.31
CA LEU A 56 3.15 0.59 -7.62
C LEU A 56 2.56 -0.83 -7.65
N THR A 57 1.30 -0.95 -7.25
CA THR A 57 0.62 -2.25 -7.18
C THR A 57 0.51 -2.89 -8.57
N ARG A 58 0.18 -2.11 -9.60
CA ARG A 58 0.06 -2.57 -10.99
C ARG A 58 1.40 -3.03 -11.55
N THR A 59 2.44 -2.22 -11.39
CA THR A 59 3.79 -2.49 -11.91
C THR A 59 4.38 -3.74 -11.27
N ILE A 60 4.35 -3.87 -9.95
CA ILE A 60 4.89 -5.04 -9.25
C ILE A 60 4.12 -6.32 -9.62
N ASN A 61 2.79 -6.28 -9.74
CA ASN A 61 2.03 -7.44 -10.21
C ASN A 61 2.35 -7.82 -11.67
N SER A 62 2.65 -6.85 -12.54
CA SER A 62 3.10 -7.12 -13.92
C SER A 62 4.39 -7.91 -13.94
N PHE A 63 5.38 -7.54 -13.12
CA PHE A 63 6.63 -8.30 -12.96
C PHE A 63 6.39 -9.66 -12.28
N ALA A 64 5.55 -9.72 -11.25
CA ALA A 64 5.24 -10.96 -10.56
C ALA A 64 4.68 -12.04 -11.51
N LYS A 65 3.80 -11.64 -12.45
CA LYS A 65 3.24 -12.54 -13.48
C LYS A 65 4.27 -13.07 -14.47
N LYS A 66 5.33 -12.29 -14.75
CA LYS A 66 6.43 -12.68 -15.63
C LYS A 66 7.50 -13.50 -14.89
N SER A 67 7.60 -13.34 -13.57
CA SER A 67 8.59 -14.02 -12.74
C SER A 67 8.27 -15.49 -12.53
N LYS A 68 9.30 -16.34 -12.53
CA LYS A 68 9.20 -17.77 -12.24
C LYS A 68 8.96 -18.07 -10.75
N ILE A 69 9.09 -17.06 -9.88
CA ILE A 69 8.91 -17.18 -8.43
C ILE A 69 7.43 -17.46 -8.11
N MET A 70 6.50 -16.98 -8.92
CA MET A 70 5.08 -17.20 -8.74
C MET A 70 4.67 -18.53 -9.40
N LYS A 71 4.82 -19.62 -8.64
CA LYS A 71 4.48 -20.98 -9.09
C LYS A 71 2.99 -21.18 -9.34
N ASP A 72 2.14 -20.44 -8.63
CA ASP A 72 0.69 -20.39 -8.84
C ASP A 72 0.32 -19.16 -9.67
N LYS A 73 -0.15 -19.39 -10.90
CA LYS A 73 -0.53 -18.30 -11.83
C LYS A 73 -1.73 -17.48 -11.34
N ASP A 74 -2.47 -17.97 -10.34
CA ASP A 74 -3.67 -17.34 -9.80
C ASP A 74 -3.41 -16.45 -8.57
N ILE A 75 -2.16 -16.35 -8.11
CA ILE A 75 -1.81 -15.48 -6.99
C ILE A 75 -1.66 -14.03 -7.46
N SER A 76 -2.52 -13.14 -6.95
CA SER A 76 -2.40 -11.69 -7.12
C SER A 76 -1.96 -11.04 -5.81
N LEU A 77 -0.99 -10.13 -5.88
CA LEU A 77 -0.57 -9.34 -4.72
C LEU A 77 -1.52 -8.15 -4.54
N SER A 78 -2.07 -7.98 -3.34
CA SER A 78 -2.79 -6.77 -2.98
C SER A 78 -1.82 -5.60 -2.80
N GLY A 79 -2.31 -4.37 -2.81
CA GLY A 79 -1.48 -3.20 -2.59
C GLY A 79 -0.80 -3.20 -1.21
N GLU A 80 -1.41 -3.80 -0.19
CA GLU A 80 -0.82 -3.95 1.15
C GLU A 80 0.39 -4.89 1.11
N HIS A 81 0.30 -6.01 0.38
CA HIS A 81 1.42 -6.94 0.24
C HIS A 81 2.59 -6.31 -0.53
N VAL A 82 2.30 -5.52 -1.56
CA VAL A 82 3.32 -4.81 -2.35
C VAL A 82 4.06 -3.77 -1.52
N ARG A 83 3.34 -3.04 -0.68
CA ARG A 83 3.90 -1.93 0.10
C ARG A 83 4.48 -2.33 1.46
N GLU A 84 4.32 -3.59 1.89
CA GLU A 84 4.86 -4.03 3.18
C GLU A 84 6.35 -3.65 3.32
N GLY A 85 6.68 -2.92 4.38
CA GLY A 85 8.04 -2.46 4.67
C GLY A 85 8.59 -1.38 3.73
N MET A 86 7.74 -0.78 2.90
CA MET A 86 8.10 0.33 2.01
C MET A 86 8.00 1.66 2.75
N THR A 87 9.04 2.49 2.62
CA THR A 87 8.98 3.92 2.93
C THR A 87 9.03 4.71 1.64
N CYS A 88 8.13 5.66 1.44
CA CYS A 88 8.06 6.50 0.26
C CYS A 88 7.75 7.94 0.63
N ILE A 89 8.44 8.87 -0.02
CA ILE A 89 8.13 10.29 -0.03
C ILE A 89 7.73 10.65 -1.45
N ILE A 90 6.60 11.34 -1.60
CA ILE A 90 6.15 11.90 -2.87
C ILE A 90 5.87 13.40 -2.68
N SER A 91 6.47 14.21 -3.54
CA SER A 91 6.26 15.65 -3.59
C SER A 91 5.81 16.04 -4.98
N VAL A 92 4.67 16.73 -5.08
CA VAL A 92 4.18 17.27 -6.33
C VAL A 92 4.19 18.79 -6.30
N LYS A 93 4.60 19.42 -7.41
CA LYS A 93 4.41 20.86 -7.64
C LYS A 93 3.32 21.04 -8.68
N VAL A 94 2.22 21.67 -8.28
CA VAL A 94 1.00 21.81 -9.06
C VAL A 94 0.69 23.29 -9.23
N PRO A 95 0.49 23.81 -10.46
CA PRO A 95 0.22 25.24 -10.69
C PRO A 95 -1.06 25.74 -10.00
N ASN A 96 -2.16 24.98 -10.13
CA ASN A 96 -3.46 25.32 -9.56
C ASN A 96 -3.94 24.18 -8.63
N PRO A 97 -3.41 24.09 -7.39
CA PRO A 97 -3.76 22.99 -6.51
C PRO A 97 -5.15 23.18 -5.89
N GLU A 98 -5.97 22.14 -5.99
CA GLU A 98 -7.27 22.02 -5.34
C GLU A 98 -7.14 21.09 -4.13
N PHE A 99 -7.55 21.55 -2.96
CA PHE A 99 -7.51 20.76 -1.73
C PHE A 99 -8.91 20.55 -1.17
N GLU A 100 -9.11 19.39 -0.53
CA GLU A 100 -10.31 19.16 0.26
C GLU A 100 -10.22 19.91 1.59
N GLY A 101 -11.15 20.85 1.80
CA GLY A 101 -11.25 21.63 3.03
C GLY A 101 -10.15 22.68 3.23
N GLN A 102 -10.32 23.47 4.29
CA GLN A 102 -9.43 24.60 4.61
C GLN A 102 -8.05 24.16 5.11
N THR A 103 -7.98 23.01 5.79
CA THR A 103 -6.73 22.50 6.38
C THR A 103 -5.76 21.94 5.34
N LYS A 104 -6.14 21.89 4.05
CA LYS A 104 -5.31 21.45 2.91
C LYS A 104 -4.69 20.07 3.13
N THR A 105 -5.44 19.16 3.74
CA THR A 105 -4.93 17.85 4.17
C THR A 105 -4.94 16.81 3.06
N ARG A 106 -5.70 17.03 1.99
CA ARG A 106 -5.86 16.11 0.86
C ARG A 106 -5.91 16.86 -0.47
N LEU A 107 -5.08 16.43 -1.43
CA LEU A 107 -5.05 16.98 -2.79
C LEU A 107 -6.17 16.37 -3.64
N GLY A 108 -6.94 17.21 -4.35
CA GLY A 108 -8.12 16.83 -5.12
C GLY A 108 -7.95 16.80 -6.64
N ASN A 109 -6.89 17.38 -7.20
CA ASN A 109 -6.64 17.47 -8.65
C ASN A 109 -6.61 16.08 -9.34
N PRO A 110 -7.62 15.69 -10.15
CA PRO A 110 -7.67 14.36 -10.77
C PRO A 110 -6.55 14.11 -11.79
N GLU A 111 -6.11 15.16 -12.49
CA GLU A 111 -5.03 15.12 -13.48
C GLU A 111 -3.68 14.73 -12.84
N VAL A 112 -3.45 15.14 -11.59
CA VAL A 112 -2.23 14.80 -10.84
C VAL A 112 -2.12 13.29 -10.65
N ARG A 113 -3.26 12.60 -10.41
CA ARG A 113 -3.26 11.14 -10.28
C ARG A 113 -2.71 10.47 -11.53
N ARG A 114 -3.22 10.87 -12.71
CA ARG A 114 -2.79 10.30 -14.01
C ARG A 114 -1.29 10.52 -14.25
N ILE A 115 -0.82 11.73 -14.00
CA ILE A 115 0.58 12.13 -14.19
C ILE A 115 1.50 11.35 -13.26
N VAL A 116 1.12 11.19 -11.99
CA VAL A 116 1.87 10.38 -11.03
C VAL A 116 1.84 8.91 -11.42
N GLU A 117 0.68 8.35 -11.82
CA GLU A 117 0.58 6.95 -12.25
C GLU A 117 1.56 6.65 -13.40
N GLN A 118 1.57 7.51 -14.43
CA GLN A 118 2.46 7.39 -15.58
C GLN A 118 3.93 7.51 -15.17
N SER A 119 4.28 8.54 -14.40
CA SER A 119 5.66 8.80 -13.98
C SER A 119 6.20 7.64 -13.14
N VAL A 120 5.42 7.15 -12.16
CA VAL A 120 5.83 6.01 -11.33
C VAL A 120 5.95 4.74 -12.17
N GLN A 121 5.03 4.49 -13.10
CA GLN A 121 5.06 3.27 -13.91
C GLN A 121 6.30 3.23 -14.80
N GLU A 122 6.61 4.32 -15.49
CA GLU A 122 7.77 4.43 -16.38
C GLU A 122 9.08 4.21 -15.62
N ASN A 123 9.36 5.04 -14.62
CA ASN A 123 10.65 5.01 -13.91
C ASN A 123 10.82 3.73 -13.08
N LEU A 124 9.75 3.23 -12.44
CA LEU A 124 9.84 2.00 -11.66
C LEU A 124 10.04 0.77 -12.56
N THR A 125 9.40 0.74 -13.73
CA THR A 125 9.60 -0.36 -14.70
C THR A 125 11.05 -0.36 -15.18
N GLU A 126 11.54 0.79 -15.63
CA GLU A 126 12.93 0.93 -16.08
C GLU A 126 13.93 0.52 -14.99
N TYR A 127 13.76 1.01 -13.77
CA TYR A 127 14.63 0.65 -12.65
C TYR A 127 14.63 -0.86 -12.37
N LEU A 128 13.46 -1.49 -12.29
CA LEU A 128 13.36 -2.91 -11.96
C LEU A 128 13.83 -3.83 -13.10
N GLU A 129 13.77 -3.38 -14.36
CA GLU A 129 14.37 -4.10 -15.49
C GLU A 129 15.91 -4.08 -15.44
N LEU A 130 16.49 -2.97 -14.97
CA LEU A 130 17.94 -2.82 -14.80
C LEU A 130 18.46 -3.50 -13.52
N HIS A 131 17.60 -3.72 -12.52
CA HIS A 131 17.96 -4.24 -11.20
C HIS A 131 17.13 -5.50 -10.84
N PRO A 132 17.39 -6.65 -11.48
CA PRO A 132 16.62 -7.88 -11.26
C PRO A 132 16.76 -8.45 -9.84
N ASP A 133 17.90 -8.23 -9.18
CA ASP A 133 18.16 -8.62 -7.78
C ASP A 133 17.27 -7.85 -6.78
N VAL A 134 17.06 -6.56 -7.05
CA VAL A 134 16.15 -5.71 -6.28
C VAL A 134 14.70 -6.16 -6.51
N LEU A 135 14.32 -6.42 -7.76
CA LEU A 135 13.01 -6.94 -8.11
C LEU A 135 12.70 -8.25 -7.38
N ASP A 136 13.62 -9.21 -7.41
CA ASP A 136 13.45 -10.51 -6.75
C ASP A 136 13.31 -10.36 -5.23
N SER A 137 14.05 -9.43 -4.63
CA SER A 137 13.97 -9.12 -3.20
C SER A 137 12.62 -8.52 -2.82
N ILE A 138 12.11 -7.57 -3.61
CA ILE A 138 10.79 -6.95 -3.41
C ILE A 138 9.69 -8.01 -3.57
N LEU A 139 9.72 -8.79 -4.67
CA LEU A 139 8.73 -9.84 -4.92
C LEU A 139 8.73 -10.90 -3.83
N SER A 140 9.90 -11.33 -3.37
CA SER A 140 10.02 -12.29 -2.27
C SER A 140 9.40 -11.76 -0.98
N LYS A 141 9.64 -10.48 -0.65
CA LYS A 141 9.01 -9.85 0.51
C LYS A 141 7.50 -9.77 0.38
N SER A 142 6.98 -9.30 -0.76
CA SER A 142 5.53 -9.22 -1.00
C SER A 142 4.84 -10.59 -0.98
N LEU A 143 5.49 -11.63 -1.47
CA LEU A 143 4.96 -13.00 -1.41
C LEU A 143 4.95 -13.54 0.02
N ASN A 144 5.95 -13.21 0.83
CA ASN A 144 5.95 -13.57 2.25
C ASN A 144 4.83 -12.86 3.01
N ALA A 145 4.61 -11.57 2.75
CA ALA A 145 3.48 -10.81 3.28
C ALA A 145 2.14 -11.46 2.95
N LEU A 146 1.93 -11.83 1.68
CA LEU A 146 0.72 -12.54 1.24
C LEU A 146 0.55 -13.89 1.97
N LYS A 147 1.60 -14.71 2.07
CA LYS A 147 1.54 -16.01 2.76
C LYS A 147 1.18 -15.83 4.23
N ALA A 148 1.74 -14.83 4.90
CA ALA A 148 1.41 -14.49 6.27
C ALA A 148 -0.07 -14.08 6.42
N ALA A 149 -0.56 -13.23 5.51
CA ALA A 149 -1.97 -12.81 5.49
C ALA A 149 -2.93 -14.00 5.30
N LEU A 150 -2.63 -14.92 4.35
CA LEU A 150 -3.43 -16.12 4.11
C LEU A 150 -3.40 -17.08 5.31
N ALA A 151 -2.24 -17.27 5.94
CA ALA A 151 -2.13 -18.08 7.15
C ALA A 151 -2.95 -17.50 8.31
N ALA A 152 -2.87 -16.19 8.53
CA ALA A 152 -3.64 -15.49 9.55
C ALA A 152 -5.16 -15.55 9.28
N LYS A 153 -5.57 -15.48 8.01
CA LYS A 153 -6.98 -15.64 7.60
C LYS A 153 -7.49 -17.05 7.93
N ARG A 154 -6.75 -18.08 7.50
CA ARG A 154 -7.09 -19.49 7.79
C ARG A 154 -7.17 -19.76 9.29
N ALA A 155 -6.23 -19.22 10.09
CA ALA A 155 -6.26 -19.35 11.55
C ALA A 155 -7.53 -18.73 12.16
N ARG A 156 -7.91 -17.51 11.73
CA ARG A 156 -9.14 -16.85 12.20
C ARG A 156 -10.40 -17.62 11.81
N GLU A 157 -10.46 -18.17 10.60
CA GLU A 157 -11.58 -18.99 10.13
C GLU A 157 -11.72 -20.29 10.92
N LEU A 158 -10.60 -20.96 11.23
CA LEU A 158 -10.59 -22.18 12.07
C LEU A 158 -11.08 -21.90 13.51
N VAL A 159 -10.76 -20.74 14.08
CA VAL A 159 -11.28 -20.34 15.39
C VAL A 159 -12.78 -20.03 15.30
N ARG A 160 -13.23 -19.34 14.25
CA ARG A 160 -14.65 -19.00 14.07
C ARG A 160 -15.52 -20.25 13.87
N THR A 161 -15.10 -21.20 13.03
CA THR A 161 -15.86 -22.45 12.81
C THR A 161 -15.91 -23.30 14.08
N LYS A 162 -14.83 -23.37 14.86
CA LYS A 162 -14.83 -24.02 16.18
C LYS A 162 -15.72 -23.30 17.20
N SER A 163 -15.83 -21.97 17.13
CA SER A 163 -16.72 -21.18 17.99
C SER A 163 -18.19 -21.40 17.68
N VAL A 164 -18.56 -21.56 16.40
CA VAL A 164 -19.95 -21.84 15.98
C VAL A 164 -20.40 -23.24 16.45
N LEU A 165 -19.50 -24.22 16.44
CA LEU A 165 -19.76 -25.56 17.01
C LEU A 165 -19.79 -25.57 18.56
N LYS A 166 -19.33 -24.50 19.21
CA LYS A 166 -19.35 -24.31 20.67
C LYS A 166 -20.31 -23.20 21.09
N SER A 167 -21.52 -23.14 20.52
CA SER A 167 -22.60 -22.25 20.97
C SER A 167 -23.25 -22.74 22.29
N SER A 168 -22.44 -23.04 23.29
CA SER A 168 -22.89 -23.19 24.68
C SER A 168 -22.00 -22.28 25.51
N SER A 169 -22.57 -21.11 25.85
CA SER A 169 -22.19 -20.17 26.90
C SER A 169 -20.70 -19.89 27.14
N LEU A 170 -20.30 -18.61 27.06
CA LEU A 170 -19.09 -18.17 27.76
C LEU A 170 -19.23 -18.55 29.25
N PRO A 171 -18.39 -19.43 29.82
CA PRO A 171 -18.56 -19.81 31.21
C PRO A 171 -18.11 -18.68 32.13
N GLY A 172 -19.07 -18.00 32.76
CA GLY A 172 -18.94 -17.49 34.13
C GLY A 172 -18.14 -16.22 34.38
N LYS A 173 -17.92 -15.34 33.40
CA LYS A 173 -17.27 -14.03 33.66
C LYS A 173 -17.98 -12.78 33.13
N LEU A 174 -18.96 -12.93 32.24
CA LEU A 174 -19.88 -11.87 31.84
C LEU A 174 -21.27 -12.27 32.31
N ALA A 175 -21.81 -11.53 33.28
CA ALA A 175 -23.23 -11.57 33.58
C ALA A 175 -23.90 -10.67 32.53
N ASP A 176 -24.43 -11.28 31.47
CA ASP A 176 -25.16 -10.54 30.44
C ASP A 176 -26.37 -9.84 31.08
N CYS A 177 -26.49 -8.53 30.87
CA CYS A 177 -27.68 -7.78 31.23
C CYS A 177 -28.86 -8.31 30.39
N ALA A 178 -30.07 -8.32 30.97
CA ALA A 178 -31.28 -8.81 30.30
C ALA A 178 -31.72 -7.95 29.09
N SER A 179 -31.08 -6.80 28.85
CA SER A 179 -31.38 -5.90 27.74
C SER A 179 -30.42 -6.14 26.57
N SER A 180 -30.98 -6.29 25.38
CA SER A 180 -30.25 -6.38 24.11
C SER A 180 -30.22 -5.04 23.35
N ASN A 181 -30.67 -3.94 23.97
CA ASN A 181 -30.71 -2.62 23.37
C ASN A 181 -29.40 -1.85 23.65
N PRO A 182 -28.58 -1.52 22.62
CA PRO A 182 -27.31 -0.81 22.80
C PRO A 182 -27.44 0.61 23.38
N ALA A 183 -28.65 1.17 23.36
CA ALA A 183 -28.93 2.49 23.93
C ALA A 183 -29.26 2.46 25.43
N GLU A 184 -29.47 1.28 26.02
CA GLU A 184 -29.86 1.12 27.44
C GLU A 184 -28.77 0.41 28.28
N SER A 185 -27.54 0.25 27.75
CA SER A 185 -26.39 -0.34 28.44
C SER A 185 -25.23 0.63 28.58
#